data_AF-A0A535HQ84-F1
#
_entry.id   AF-A0A535HQ84-F1
#
_cell.length_a   1.000
_cell.length_b   1.000
_cell.length_c   1.000
_cell.angle_alpha   90.00
_cell.angle_beta   90.00
_cell.angle_gamma   90.00
#
_symmetry.space_group_name_H-M   'P 1'
#
loop_
_entity.id
_entity.type
_entity.pdbx_description
1 polymer ?
#
loop_
_entity_poly.entity_id
_entity_poly.type
_entity_poly.pdbx_seq_one_letter_code
_entity_poly.pdbx_strand_id
1 'polypeptide(L)' 'MTRTEKTPDVVAARAQRQGISSAEAEQRMVNNLVGQWIDARDIAHVVTFLASPKSVAINGDAIPAGGGIPNTIYY' A
#
# COMPACT_ATOMS: atom_id res chain seq x y z
N MET A 1 1.46 1.56 2.31
CA MET A 1 0.49 0.99 3.27
C MET A 1 -0.67 0.39 2.48
N THR A 2 -1.10 -0.83 2.79
CA THR A 2 -2.18 -1.51 2.06
C THR A 2 -3.50 -1.43 2.83
N ARG A 3 -4.61 -1.04 2.18
CA ARG A 3 -5.94 -0.99 2.79
C ARG A 3 -6.54 -2.40 2.86
N THR A 4 -6.88 -2.82 4.07
CA THR A 4 -7.54 -4.09 4.40
C THR A 4 -8.84 -3.86 5.17
N GLU A 5 -9.64 -4.90 5.38
CA GLU A 5 -10.88 -4.89 6.15
C GLU A 5 -10.73 -4.31 7.57
N LYS A 6 -9.54 -4.42 8.17
CA LYS A 6 -9.23 -3.86 9.51
C LYS A 6 -8.94 -2.36 9.49
N THR A 7 -8.68 -1.79 8.33
CA THR A 7 -8.22 -0.39 8.19
C THR A 7 -9.20 0.64 8.74
N PRO A 8 -10.54 0.53 8.53
CA PRO A 8 -11.51 1.50 9.06
C PRO A 8 -11.45 1.64 10.59
N ASP A 9 -11.35 0.53 11.32
CA ASP A 9 -11.30 0.55 12.79
C ASP A 9 -10.01 1.22 13.30
N VAL A 10 -8.89 0.94 12.62
CA VAL A 10 -7.60 1.57 12.93
C VAL A 10 -7.64 3.07 12.70
N VAL A 11 -8.24 3.51 11.59
CA VAL A 11 -8.44 4.93 11.27
C VAL A 11 -9.31 5.58 12.34
N ALA A 12 -10.45 4.99 12.70
CA ALA A 12 -11.36 5.53 13.70
C ALA A 12 -10.68 5.70 15.07
N ALA A 13 -9.96 4.67 15.51
CA ALA A 13 -9.20 4.72 16.77
C ALA A 13 -8.07 5.76 16.75
N ARG A 14 -7.50 6.05 15.56
CA ARG A 14 -6.44 7.06 15.41
C ARG A 14 -7.02 8.48 15.35
N ALA A 15 -8.13 8.66 14.65
CA ALA A 15 -8.88 9.91 14.59
C ALA A 15 -9.32 10.36 15.99
N GLN A 16 -9.91 9.44 16.78
CA GLN A 16 -10.30 9.71 18.17
C GLN A 16 -9.11 10.10 19.05
N ARG A 17 -8.00 9.34 18.99
CA ARG A 17 -6.79 9.62 19.78
C ARG A 17 -6.13 10.96 19.43
N GLN A 18 -6.25 11.40 18.18
CA GLN A 18 -5.59 12.61 17.69
C GLN A 18 -6.53 13.83 17.62
N GLY A 19 -7.83 13.65 17.90
CA GLY A 19 -8.82 14.73 17.82
C GLY A 19 -9.01 15.29 16.40
N ILE A 20 -8.80 14.47 15.37
CA ILE A 20 -8.92 14.85 13.96
C ILE A 20 -10.04 14.06 13.28
N SER A 21 -10.43 14.47 12.06
CA SER A 21 -11.40 13.71 11.27
C SER A 21 -10.82 12.36 10.82
N SER A 22 -11.70 11.39 10.52
CA SER A 22 -11.30 10.10 9.95
C SER A 22 -10.62 10.27 8.59
N ALA A 23 -11.05 11.22 7.77
CA ALA A 23 -10.45 11.50 6.47
C ALA A 23 -9.02 12.05 6.60
N GLU A 24 -8.79 12.97 7.55
CA GLU A 24 -7.44 13.47 7.84
C GLU A 24 -6.55 12.36 8.44
N ALA A 25 -7.11 11.50 9.29
CA ALA A 25 -6.39 10.34 9.81
C ALA A 25 -6.00 9.38 8.68
N GLU A 26 -6.90 9.10 7.72
CA GLU A 26 -6.60 8.29 6.54
C GLU A 26 -5.49 8.90 5.69
N GLN A 27 -5.54 10.21 5.42
CA GLN A 27 -4.50 10.88 4.65
C GLN A 27 -3.13 10.83 5.35
N ARG A 28 -3.09 11.07 6.67
CA ARG A 28 -1.86 11.01 7.46
C ARG A 28 -1.27 9.60 7.58
N MET A 29 -2.07 8.57 7.28
CA MET A 29 -1.62 7.18 7.29
C MET A 29 -0.94 6.77 5.97
N VAL A 30 -1.11 7.56 4.90
CA VAL A 30 -0.37 7.36 3.66
C VAL A 30 1.10 7.69 3.89
N ASN A 31 1.94 6.67 3.82
CA ASN A 31 3.38 6.78 3.96
C ASN A 31 4.06 5.96 2.87
N ASN A 32 3.91 6.43 1.63
CA ASN A 32 4.59 5.90 0.46
C ASN A 32 4.90 7.03 -0.53
N LEU A 33 5.78 6.77 -1.49
CA LEU A 33 6.26 7.79 -2.43
C LEU A 33 5.21 8.20 -3.46
N VAL A 34 4.25 7.32 -3.77
CA VAL A 34 3.11 7.64 -4.65
C VAL A 34 2.11 8.58 -3.95
N GLY A 35 2.14 8.68 -2.63
CA GLY A 35 1.22 9.54 -1.87
C GLY A 35 -0.22 9.05 -1.92
N GLN A 36 -0.44 7.74 -2.09
CA GLN A 36 -1.77 7.14 -2.20
C GLN A 36 -1.92 5.87 -1.37
N TRP A 37 -3.17 5.54 -1.05
CA TRP A 37 -3.50 4.22 -0.51
C TRP A 37 -3.30 3.17 -1.60
N ILE A 38 -2.54 2.12 -1.26
CA ILE A 38 -2.50 0.92 -2.09
C ILE A 38 -3.61 0.00 -1.59
N ASP A 39 -4.44 -0.51 -2.48
CA ASP A 39 -5.50 -1.46 -2.14
C ASP A 39 -5.28 -2.83 -2.80
N ALA A 40 -6.18 -3.77 -2.52
CA ALA A 40 -6.08 -5.13 -3.03
C ALA A 40 -6.09 -5.21 -4.57
N ARG A 41 -6.75 -4.26 -5.25
CA ARG A 41 -6.81 -4.21 -6.71
C ARG A 41 -5.48 -3.79 -7.31
N ASP A 42 -4.79 -2.83 -6.68
CA ASP A 42 -3.44 -2.43 -7.11
C ASP A 42 -2.47 -3.63 -7.04
N ILE A 43 -2.55 -4.40 -5.96
CA ILE A 43 -1.76 -5.63 -5.80
C ILE A 43 -2.18 -6.68 -6.85
N ALA A 44 -3.48 -6.85 -7.10
CA ALA A 44 -3.98 -7.80 -8.09
C ALA A 44 -3.49 -7.48 -9.51
N HIS A 45 -3.36 -6.22 -9.89
CA HIS A 45 -2.78 -5.85 -11.19
C HIS A 45 -1.32 -6.30 -11.33
N VAL A 46 -0.50 -6.11 -10.29
CA VAL A 46 0.89 -6.58 -10.27
C VAL A 46 0.94 -8.11 -10.40
N VAL A 47 0.15 -8.82 -9.60
CA VAL A 47 0.08 -10.29 -9.65
C VAL A 47 -0.37 -10.79 -11.03
N THR A 48 -1.38 -10.14 -11.62
CA THR A 48 -1.89 -10.49 -12.96
C THR A 48 -0.81 -10.33 -14.02
N PHE A 49 -0.03 -9.26 -13.96
CA PHE A 49 1.11 -9.08 -14.86
C PHE A 49 2.17 -10.17 -14.67
N LEU A 50 2.53 -10.47 -13.42
CA LEU A 50 3.54 -11.48 -13.08
C LEU A 50 3.12 -12.91 -13.44
N ALA A 51 1.82 -13.20 -13.43
CA ALA A 51 1.27 -14.49 -13.86
C ALA A 51 1.13 -14.61 -15.40
N SER A 52 1.37 -13.53 -16.14
CA SER A 52 1.22 -13.52 -17.60
C SER A 52 2.50 -13.94 -18.32
N PRO A 53 2.45 -14.34 -19.61
CA PRO A 53 3.67 -14.60 -20.40
C PRO A 53 4.60 -13.38 -20.55
N LYS A 54 4.15 -12.17 -20.20
CA LYS A 54 4.91 -10.93 -20.35
C LYS A 54 6.01 -10.76 -19.30
N SER A 55 5.96 -11.54 -18.22
CA SER A 55 6.91 -11.48 -17.10
C SER A 55 8.01 -12.56 -17.17
N VAL A 56 8.21 -13.21 -18.32
CA VAL A 56 9.09 -14.40 -18.45
C VAL A 56 10.52 -14.21 -17.91
N ALA A 57 11.03 -12.98 -17.91
CA ALA A 57 12.37 -12.63 -17.42
C ALA A 57 12.39 -12.16 -15.95
N ILE A 58 11.26 -12.23 -15.23
CA ILE A 58 11.11 -11.75 -13.85
C ILE A 58 10.85 -12.96 -12.96
N ASN A 59 11.89 -13.46 -12.29
CA ASN A 59 11.85 -14.64 -11.45
C ASN A 59 12.89 -14.57 -10.33
N GLY A 60 12.62 -15.22 -9.20
CA GLY A 60 13.55 -15.28 -8.06
C GLY A 60 13.60 -14.03 -7.18
N ASP A 61 13.00 -12.92 -7.62
CA ASP A 61 13.05 -11.63 -6.90
C ASP A 61 11.75 -11.27 -6.17
N ALA A 62 11.90 -10.57 -5.04
CA ALA A 62 10.79 -9.96 -4.33
C ALA A 62 10.41 -8.61 -4.97
N ILE A 63 9.12 -8.41 -5.25
CA ILE A 63 8.62 -7.18 -5.89
C ILE A 63 7.82 -6.35 -4.87
N PRO A 64 8.35 -5.21 -4.38
CA PRO A 64 7.65 -4.38 -3.41
C PRO A 64 6.53 -3.58 -4.09
N ALA A 65 5.29 -4.05 -3.98
CA ALA A 65 4.10 -3.40 -4.55
C ALA A 65 3.44 -2.36 -3.62
N GLY A 66 4.20 -1.76 -2.70
CA GLY A 66 3.67 -0.88 -1.64
C GLY A 66 3.55 0.62 -1.98
N GLY A 67 3.85 1.02 -3.22
CA GLY A 67 3.91 2.42 -3.65
C GLY A 67 5.22 3.14 -3.27
N GLY A 68 6.27 2.39 -2.94
CA GLY A 68 7.58 2.89 -2.54
C GLY A 68 7.65 3.29 -1.06
N ILE A 69 8.54 2.65 -0.30
CA ILE A 69 8.80 3.02 1.10
C ILE A 69 9.92 4.06 1.11
N PRO A 70 9.72 5.25 1.70
CA PRO A 70 10.76 6.27 1.78
C PRO A 70 12.02 5.73 2.44
N ASN A 71 13.19 6.21 1.98
CA ASN A 71 14.51 5.89 2.54
C ASN A 71 14.85 4.39 2.60
N THR A 72 14.23 3.55 1.76
CA THR A 72 14.54 2.13 1.67
C THR A 72 15.15 1.82 0.30
N ILE A 73 16.26 1.08 0.30
CA ILE A 73 16.92 0.58 -0.91
C ILE A 73 16.87 -0.95 -0.85
N TYR A 74 16.34 -1.57 -1.90
CA TYR A 74 16.31 -3.02 -2.08
C TYR A 74 17.39 -3.38 -3.11
N TYR A 75 18.21 -4.37 -2.81
CA TYR A 75 19.24 -4.92 -3.68
C TYR A 75 19.32 -6.44 -3.51
#